data_AF-A0A1B2I2P0-F1
#
_entry.id   AF-A0A1B2I2P0-F1
#
_cell.length_a   1.000
_cell.length_b   1.000
_cell.length_c   1.000
_cell.angle_alpha   90.00
_cell.angle_beta   90.00
_cell.angle_gamma   90.00
#
_symmetry.space_group_name_H-M   'P 1'
#
loop_
_entity.id
_entity.type
_entity.pdbx_description
1 polymer ?
#
loop_
_entity_poly.entity_id
_entity_poly.type
_entity_poly.pdbx_seq_one_letter_code
_entity_poly.pdbx_strand_id
1 'polypeptide(L)'
;MSMHQIEDMIENSVRMLSNCTGSEINGLSLRDICYHLYQLQDLFDCGYTMLRVRKELERMGFLASIAVEKLPQNERDAARRLTGGSGFLPSGVYVDGDSGLAYLDYGNPSWNTFIEAGTLSHPQMGDIPQIDVLQLAEIMISLAAQQRETGSDNGEIAVSTLLYWYALLPTVMTVSGYEGQVEEERIIRLRDMAAVPEAFEQAGILWLTSELEDLADLADEDLDCFANWAEPYLQWKKEAEDTPEYPDSEFSEQEQMELFIASLNHGYYSQADFIARRLDEPSRSFGRINAAMSFYTAQIDQPEQTATPLPHNIMTLTEVEEKLIELTESEFSVAVKSQLYLHLAQCRFLLKKLPSAIDSLNLAFAPAADKLLQTEDAEMQQVQMAYLTASYYMVLICNLNKAVWDKVSLPTWLLPLKEALQVVQSTIDETAISAEQCCNMALLLLVENKLEAARDWLDRAEQKKPDRQERQIINTMRRKLTEMDKA
;
A
#
# COMPACT_ATOMS: atom_id res chain seq x y z
N MET A 1 -10.26 27.76 -0.43
CA MET A 1 -9.39 26.80 -1.13
C MET A 1 -7.95 27.03 -0.75
N SER A 2 -7.22 25.98 -0.40
CA SER A 2 -5.80 26.08 0.00
C SER A 2 -4.92 26.05 -1.24
N MET A 3 -4.00 27.02 -1.37
CA MET A 3 -3.07 27.12 -2.50
C MET A 3 -2.25 25.84 -2.69
N HIS A 4 -1.98 25.12 -1.60
CA HIS A 4 -1.27 23.84 -1.61
C HIS A 4 -1.98 22.73 -2.39
N GLN A 5 -3.31 22.77 -2.54
CA GLN A 5 -4.05 21.74 -3.29
C GLN A 5 -3.82 21.86 -4.80
N ILE A 6 -3.71 23.09 -5.31
CA ILE A 6 -3.31 23.33 -6.70
C ILE A 6 -1.86 22.90 -6.90
N GLU A 7 -0.95 23.25 -5.98
CA GLU A 7 0.44 22.78 -6.02
C GLU A 7 0.53 21.24 -6.12
N ASP A 8 -0.25 20.55 -5.28
CA ASP A 8 -0.25 19.09 -5.21
C ASP A 8 -0.95 18.45 -6.43
N MET A 9 -1.98 19.08 -6.98
CA MET A 9 -2.61 18.68 -8.25
C MET A 9 -1.61 18.73 -9.40
N ILE A 10 -0.84 19.82 -9.51
CA ILE A 10 0.19 19.99 -10.54
C ILE A 10 1.32 18.98 -10.33
N GLU A 11 1.79 18.80 -9.10
CA GLU A 11 2.80 17.81 -8.73
C GLU A 11 2.39 16.39 -9.17
N ASN A 12 1.19 15.96 -8.81
CA ASN A 12 0.68 14.64 -9.18
C ASN A 12 0.48 14.50 -10.70
N SER A 13 0.02 15.57 -11.36
CA SER A 13 -0.13 15.59 -12.82
C SER A 13 1.20 15.43 -13.55
N VAL A 14 2.26 16.09 -13.08
CA VAL A 14 3.63 15.94 -13.63
C VAL A 14 4.16 14.52 -13.42
N ARG A 15 3.97 13.94 -12.24
CA ARG A 15 4.35 12.54 -11.97
C ARG A 15 3.63 11.57 -12.89
N MET A 16 2.32 11.78 -13.09
CA MET A 16 1.49 10.99 -14.01
C MET A 16 1.99 11.04 -15.45
N LEU A 17 2.34 12.24 -15.94
CA LEU A 17 2.93 12.41 -17.27
C LEU A 17 4.31 11.74 -17.39
N SER A 18 5.16 11.83 -16.36
CA SER A 18 6.50 11.25 -16.39
C SER A 18 6.51 9.72 -16.48
N ASN A 19 5.44 9.08 -16.05
CA ASN A 19 5.25 7.63 -16.10
C ASN A 19 4.67 7.13 -17.44
N CYS A 20 4.33 8.05 -18.36
CA CYS A 20 3.91 7.68 -19.71
C CYS A 20 5.03 7.01 -20.49
N THR A 21 4.71 5.92 -21.18
CA THR A 21 5.66 5.21 -22.06
C THR A 21 5.87 5.90 -23.41
N GLY A 22 4.94 6.77 -23.82
CA GLY A 22 5.02 7.58 -25.03
C GLY A 22 5.61 8.98 -24.76
N SER A 23 6.22 9.58 -25.80
CA SER A 23 6.73 10.95 -25.74
C SER A 23 5.67 12.02 -26.04
N GLU A 24 4.47 11.61 -26.44
CA GLU A 24 3.37 12.49 -26.84
C GLU A 24 2.01 11.90 -26.44
N ILE A 25 1.05 12.77 -26.13
CA ILE A 25 -0.34 12.42 -25.86
C ILE A 25 -1.23 13.32 -26.73
N ASN A 26 -2.12 12.72 -27.51
CA ASN A 26 -3.01 13.44 -28.45
C ASN A 26 -2.27 14.40 -29.40
N GLY A 27 -1.04 14.07 -29.78
CA GLY A 27 -0.19 14.90 -30.66
C GLY A 27 0.50 16.08 -29.97
N LEU A 28 0.42 16.18 -28.64
CA LEU A 28 1.16 17.14 -27.82
C LEU A 28 2.34 16.45 -27.16
N SER A 29 3.50 17.10 -27.16
CA SER A 29 4.65 16.59 -26.41
C SER A 29 4.45 16.77 -24.90
N LEU A 30 5.07 15.90 -24.10
CA LEU A 30 4.92 15.97 -22.63
C LEU A 30 5.35 17.32 -22.05
N ARG A 31 6.36 17.98 -22.64
CA ARG A 31 6.78 19.34 -22.24
C ARG A 31 5.73 20.40 -22.56
N ASP A 32 4.98 20.27 -23.66
CA ASP A 32 3.93 21.23 -24.01
C ASP A 32 2.76 21.08 -23.04
N ILE A 33 2.44 19.85 -22.61
CA ILE A 33 1.44 19.60 -21.56
C ILE A 33 1.92 20.18 -20.22
N CYS A 34 3.19 20.00 -19.85
CA CYS A 34 3.77 20.61 -18.64
C CYS A 34 3.70 22.14 -18.69
N TYR A 35 3.95 22.76 -19.84
CA TYR A 35 3.79 24.20 -20.02
C TYR A 35 2.37 24.65 -19.64
N HIS A 36 1.34 23.97 -20.13
CA HIS A 36 -0.05 24.32 -19.81
C HIS A 36 -0.42 24.06 -18.34
N LEU A 37 0.13 23.01 -17.72
CA LEU A 37 -0.04 22.77 -16.27
C LEU A 37 0.53 23.92 -15.44
N TYR A 38 1.73 24.42 -15.77
CA TYR A 38 2.33 25.52 -15.03
C TYR A 38 1.69 26.88 -15.35
N GLN A 39 1.23 27.10 -16.59
CA GLN A 39 0.40 28.28 -16.89
C GLN A 39 -0.92 28.28 -16.11
N LEU A 40 -1.52 27.11 -15.90
CA LEU A 40 -2.67 26.97 -15.02
C LEU A 40 -2.30 27.30 -13.56
N GLN A 41 -1.16 26.79 -13.07
CA GLN A 41 -0.68 27.09 -11.71
C GLN A 41 -0.48 28.60 -11.49
N ASP A 42 0.04 29.31 -12.49
CA ASP A 42 0.30 30.76 -12.43
C ASP A 42 -0.97 31.61 -12.27
N LEU A 43 -2.17 31.03 -12.48
CA LEU A 43 -3.45 31.69 -12.18
C LEU A 43 -3.75 31.73 -10.67
N PHE A 44 -2.99 31.00 -9.86
CA PHE A 44 -3.15 30.90 -8.41
C PHE A 44 -1.89 31.42 -7.72
N ASP A 45 -2.02 31.86 -6.46
CA ASP A 45 -0.90 32.32 -5.63
C ASP A 45 -0.10 31.13 -5.08
N CYS A 46 0.54 30.37 -5.97
CA CYS A 46 1.33 29.20 -5.64
C CYS A 46 2.82 29.53 -5.47
N GLY A 47 3.51 28.71 -4.68
CA GLY A 47 4.97 28.74 -4.60
C GLY A 47 5.66 28.15 -5.83
N TYR A 48 6.99 28.17 -5.83
CA TYR A 48 7.79 27.51 -6.87
C TYR A 48 7.85 25.99 -6.66
N THR A 49 6.87 25.27 -7.22
CA THR A 49 6.66 23.82 -7.05
C THR A 49 7.54 22.94 -7.93
N MET A 50 8.16 23.49 -8.99
CA MET A 50 8.95 22.72 -9.97
C MET A 50 10.08 21.90 -9.32
N LEU A 51 10.64 22.37 -8.19
CA LEU A 51 11.70 21.63 -7.49
C LEU A 51 11.23 20.31 -6.86
N ARG A 52 9.93 20.18 -6.54
CA ARG A 52 9.34 18.96 -5.96
C ARG A 52 9.33 17.79 -6.96
N VAL A 53 9.29 18.10 -8.26
CA VAL A 53 9.23 17.15 -9.40
C VAL A 53 10.31 17.45 -10.44
N ARG A 54 11.45 17.95 -9.98
CA ARG A 54 12.54 18.43 -10.85
C ARG A 54 13.01 17.37 -11.83
N LYS A 55 13.22 16.13 -11.36
CA LYS A 55 13.78 15.05 -12.17
C LYS A 55 12.84 14.64 -13.29
N GLU A 56 11.54 14.66 -13.01
CA GLU A 56 10.46 14.37 -13.94
C GLU A 56 10.40 15.43 -15.04
N LEU A 57 10.46 16.70 -14.67
CA LEU A 57 10.45 17.82 -15.62
C LEU A 57 11.71 17.89 -16.48
N GLU A 58 12.89 17.62 -15.90
CA GLU A 58 14.15 17.49 -16.66
C GLU A 58 14.06 16.36 -17.68
N ARG A 59 13.51 15.21 -17.29
CA ARG A 59 13.35 14.05 -18.18
C ARG A 59 12.42 14.34 -19.36
N MET A 60 11.35 15.08 -19.12
CA MET A 60 10.39 15.48 -20.17
C MET A 60 10.93 16.65 -21.01
N GLY A 61 12.08 17.23 -20.67
CA GLY A 61 12.67 18.36 -21.37
C GLY A 61 11.92 19.68 -21.16
N PHE A 62 11.09 19.76 -20.12
CA PHE A 62 10.41 20.99 -19.72
C PHE A 62 11.33 21.89 -18.88
N LEU A 63 12.12 21.31 -17.98
CA LEU A 63 13.00 22.08 -17.09
C LEU A 63 14.46 21.83 -17.43
N ALA A 64 15.24 22.90 -17.54
CA ALA A 64 16.67 22.83 -17.79
C ALA A 64 17.47 23.33 -16.59
N SER A 65 18.45 22.53 -16.19
CA SER A 65 19.34 22.82 -15.06
C SER A 65 20.70 23.27 -15.53
N ILE A 66 21.13 24.43 -15.05
CA ILE A 66 22.36 25.11 -15.47
C ILE A 66 23.14 25.47 -14.21
N ALA A 67 24.42 25.10 -14.14
CA ALA A 67 25.27 25.59 -13.06
C ALA A 67 25.34 27.13 -13.11
N VAL A 68 25.19 27.80 -11.97
CA VAL A 68 25.14 29.28 -11.92
C VAL A 68 26.39 29.88 -12.58
N GLU A 69 27.55 29.26 -12.46
CA GLU A 69 28.81 29.70 -13.08
C GLU A 69 28.79 29.64 -14.61
N LYS A 70 27.90 28.86 -15.21
CA LYS A 70 27.75 28.74 -16.67
C LYS A 70 26.72 29.71 -17.24
N LEU A 71 25.95 30.39 -16.40
CA LEU A 71 25.00 31.39 -16.86
C LEU A 71 25.69 32.55 -17.62
N PRO A 72 24.97 33.26 -18.50
CA PRO A 72 25.42 34.52 -19.07
C PRO A 72 25.89 35.51 -17.99
N GLN A 73 26.87 36.35 -18.31
CA GLN A 73 27.52 37.23 -17.31
C GLN A 73 26.54 38.12 -16.55
N ASN A 74 25.55 38.69 -17.24
CA ASN A 74 24.49 39.50 -16.65
C ASN A 74 23.66 38.70 -15.61
N GLU A 75 23.30 37.46 -15.92
CA GLU A 75 22.54 36.58 -15.03
C GLU A 75 23.37 36.14 -13.83
N ARG A 76 24.66 35.85 -14.02
CA ARG A 76 25.59 35.56 -12.90
C ARG A 76 25.70 36.72 -11.92
N ASP A 77 25.80 37.93 -12.45
CA ASP A 77 25.90 39.14 -11.63
C ASP A 77 24.58 39.48 -10.95
N ALA A 78 23.44 39.06 -11.50
CA ALA A 78 22.13 39.14 -10.85
C ALA A 78 22.00 38.09 -9.73
N ALA A 79 22.41 36.85 -9.99
CA ALA A 79 22.37 35.75 -9.00
C ALA A 79 23.20 36.10 -7.75
N ARG A 80 24.38 36.71 -7.91
CA ARG A 80 25.22 37.17 -6.78
C ARG A 80 24.57 38.25 -5.90
N ARG A 81 23.53 38.93 -6.40
CA ARG A 81 22.81 39.98 -5.67
C ARG A 81 21.55 39.45 -4.95
N LEU A 82 21.20 38.18 -5.14
CA LEU A 82 20.06 37.58 -4.45
C LEU A 82 20.32 37.53 -2.94
N THR A 83 19.45 38.18 -2.18
CA THR A 83 19.40 38.09 -0.72
C THR A 83 18.88 36.70 -0.33
N GLY A 84 19.71 35.89 0.32
CA GLY A 84 19.35 34.52 0.74
C GLY A 84 19.80 33.42 -0.22
N GLY A 85 20.48 33.76 -1.33
CA GLY A 85 21.08 32.79 -2.24
C GLY A 85 20.12 32.17 -3.27
N SER A 86 18.82 32.15 -3.02
CA SER A 86 17.79 31.64 -3.93
C SER A 86 16.82 32.73 -4.41
N GLY A 87 16.23 32.55 -5.59
CA GLY A 87 15.21 33.44 -6.13
C GLY A 87 15.25 33.61 -7.65
N PHE A 88 14.25 34.30 -8.19
CA PHE A 88 14.12 34.57 -9.62
C PHE A 88 15.06 35.70 -10.08
N LEU A 89 15.71 35.47 -11.21
CA LEU A 89 16.47 36.47 -11.96
C LEU A 89 15.54 37.29 -12.87
N PRO A 90 15.98 38.45 -13.38
CA PRO A 90 15.18 39.26 -14.30
C PRO A 90 14.76 38.55 -15.58
N SER A 91 15.50 37.50 -15.98
CA SER A 91 15.19 36.63 -17.11
C SER A 91 14.07 35.62 -16.83
N GLY A 92 13.62 35.51 -15.58
CA GLY A 92 12.69 34.47 -15.11
C GLY A 92 13.38 33.16 -14.73
N VAL A 93 14.71 33.05 -14.85
CA VAL A 93 15.47 31.90 -14.34
C VAL A 93 15.40 31.85 -12.82
N TYR A 94 15.06 30.70 -12.25
CA TYR A 94 15.08 30.49 -10.80
C TYR A 94 16.45 29.98 -10.34
N VAL A 95 17.08 30.64 -9.36
CA VAL A 95 18.32 30.16 -8.73
C VAL A 95 18.00 29.48 -7.42
N ASP A 96 18.56 28.29 -7.23
CA ASP A 96 18.58 27.57 -5.96
C ASP A 96 19.98 27.67 -5.35
N GLY A 97 20.11 28.47 -4.30
CA GLY A 97 21.35 28.74 -3.60
C GLY A 97 21.94 27.51 -2.91
N ASP A 98 21.11 26.54 -2.51
CA ASP A 98 21.58 25.34 -1.81
C ASP A 98 22.28 24.37 -2.76
N SER A 99 21.76 24.22 -3.98
CA SER A 99 22.37 23.36 -5.01
C SER A 99 23.39 24.08 -5.90
N GLY A 100 23.38 25.41 -5.93
CA GLY A 100 24.19 26.20 -6.88
C GLY A 100 23.73 26.04 -8.33
N LEU A 101 22.48 25.61 -8.53
CA LEU A 101 21.87 25.42 -9.83
C LEU A 101 20.86 26.52 -10.12
N ALA A 102 20.74 26.83 -11.40
CA ALA A 102 19.75 27.71 -11.97
C ALA A 102 18.85 26.92 -12.91
N TYR A 103 17.55 27.14 -12.79
CA TYR A 103 16.51 26.41 -13.48
C TYR A 103 15.78 27.34 -14.44
N LEU A 104 15.72 26.93 -15.70
CA LEU A 104 15.01 27.62 -16.77
C LEU A 104 13.95 26.68 -17.31
N ASP A 105 12.70 27.12 -17.32
CA ASP A 105 11.53 26.38 -17.76
C ASP A 105 11.19 26.66 -19.23
N TYR A 106 10.66 25.64 -19.90
CA TYR A 106 10.20 25.71 -21.28
C TYR A 106 8.94 26.56 -21.36
N GLY A 107 8.93 27.57 -22.24
CA GLY A 107 7.94 28.65 -22.26
C GLY A 107 8.52 29.99 -21.84
N ASN A 108 9.63 30.00 -21.11
CA ASN A 108 10.32 31.24 -20.76
C ASN A 108 10.88 31.93 -22.04
N PRO A 109 10.67 33.25 -22.22
CA PRO A 109 11.17 33.99 -23.38
C PRO A 109 12.68 33.90 -23.61
N SER A 110 13.45 33.66 -22.54
CA SER A 110 14.91 33.54 -22.58
C SER A 110 15.40 32.18 -23.07
N TRP A 111 14.53 31.18 -23.23
CA TRP A 111 14.91 29.80 -23.62
C TRP A 111 15.76 29.75 -24.88
N ASN A 112 15.28 30.36 -25.97
CA ASN A 112 15.99 30.37 -27.25
C ASN A 112 17.28 31.20 -27.19
N THR A 113 17.30 32.30 -26.43
CA THR A 113 18.51 33.09 -26.21
C THR A 113 19.60 32.28 -25.50
N PHE A 114 19.24 31.42 -24.55
CA PHE A 114 20.18 30.56 -23.85
C PHE A 114 20.73 29.42 -24.73
N ILE A 115 19.94 28.95 -25.70
CA ILE A 115 20.40 28.02 -26.74
C ILE A 115 21.39 28.70 -27.67
N GLU A 116 21.05 29.88 -28.19
CA GLU A 116 21.91 30.65 -29.10
C GLU A 116 23.24 31.03 -28.44
N ALA A 117 23.23 31.31 -27.13
CA ALA A 117 24.42 31.56 -26.33
C ALA A 117 25.26 30.29 -26.06
N GLY A 118 24.77 29.10 -26.40
CA GLY A 118 25.44 27.83 -26.14
C GLY A 118 25.40 27.37 -24.68
N THR A 119 24.58 28.00 -23.84
CA THR A 119 24.43 27.67 -22.41
C THR A 119 23.48 26.49 -22.22
N LEU A 120 22.47 26.36 -23.09
CA LEU A 120 21.45 25.32 -23.06
C LEU A 120 21.66 24.34 -24.22
N SER A 121 21.57 23.04 -23.95
CA SER A 121 21.70 21.97 -24.97
C SER A 121 20.36 21.38 -25.43
N HIS A 122 19.23 21.98 -25.05
CA HIS A 122 17.90 21.52 -25.43
C HIS A 122 17.49 22.03 -26.83
N PRO A 123 16.46 21.42 -27.45
CA PRO A 123 15.90 21.92 -28.71
C PRO A 123 15.36 23.35 -28.58
N GLN A 124 15.41 24.11 -29.68
CA GLN A 124 14.74 25.41 -29.75
C GLN A 124 13.25 25.27 -29.47
N MET A 125 12.73 26.25 -28.74
CA MET A 125 11.31 26.41 -28.49
C MET A 125 10.64 26.87 -29.79
N GLY A 126 9.74 26.04 -30.30
CA GLY A 126 8.85 26.38 -31.41
C GLY A 126 7.54 26.97 -30.90
N ASP A 127 6.54 27.03 -31.79
CA ASP A 127 5.20 27.44 -31.42
C ASP A 127 4.56 26.38 -30.50
N ILE A 128 4.21 26.76 -29.28
CA ILE A 128 3.55 25.87 -28.31
C ILE A 128 2.07 25.79 -28.67
N PRO A 129 1.54 24.60 -29.03
CA PRO A 129 0.12 24.44 -29.35
C PRO A 129 -0.73 24.89 -28.16
N GLN A 130 -1.69 25.77 -28.41
CA GLN A 130 -2.60 26.25 -27.36
C GLN A 130 -3.71 25.24 -27.11
N ILE A 131 -3.93 24.89 -25.85
CA ILE A 131 -5.07 24.10 -25.41
C ILE A 131 -5.78 24.82 -24.26
N ASP A 132 -7.08 24.61 -24.15
CA ASP A 132 -7.86 25.13 -23.03
C ASP A 132 -7.78 24.19 -21.80
N VAL A 133 -8.34 24.68 -20.69
CA VAL A 133 -8.38 23.95 -19.42
C VAL A 133 -9.15 22.63 -19.50
N LEU A 134 -10.18 22.57 -20.34
CA LEU A 134 -11.00 21.36 -20.50
C LEU A 134 -10.22 20.29 -21.27
N GLN A 135 -9.52 20.66 -22.33
CA GLN A 135 -8.60 19.78 -23.05
C GLN A 135 -7.47 19.28 -22.15
N LEU A 136 -6.94 20.14 -21.28
CA LEU A 136 -5.93 19.74 -20.30
C LEU A 136 -6.49 18.72 -19.30
N ALA A 137 -7.69 18.97 -18.77
CA ALA A 137 -8.39 18.03 -17.89
C ALA A 137 -8.69 16.70 -18.59
N GLU A 138 -9.10 16.72 -19.86
CA GLU A 138 -9.32 15.51 -20.67
C GLU A 138 -8.06 14.66 -20.78
N ILE A 139 -6.91 15.29 -21.02
CA ILE A 139 -5.62 14.59 -21.07
C ILE A 139 -5.32 13.95 -19.71
N MET A 140 -5.39 14.73 -18.63
CA MET A 140 -4.97 14.27 -17.31
C MET A 140 -5.89 13.20 -16.72
N ILE A 141 -7.21 13.42 -16.78
CA ILE A 141 -8.21 12.48 -16.26
C ILE A 141 -8.20 11.19 -17.09
N SER A 142 -8.16 11.29 -18.43
CA SER A 142 -8.13 10.08 -19.27
C SER A 142 -6.86 9.27 -19.05
N LEU A 143 -5.72 9.93 -18.89
CA LEU A 143 -4.45 9.27 -18.62
C LEU A 143 -4.47 8.55 -17.28
N ALA A 144 -4.90 9.23 -16.22
CA ALA A 144 -4.98 8.66 -14.89
C ALA A 144 -6.00 7.49 -14.84
N ALA A 145 -7.15 7.63 -15.49
CA ALA A 145 -8.15 6.57 -15.56
C ALA A 145 -7.63 5.31 -16.27
N GLN A 146 -6.74 5.44 -17.25
CA GLN A 146 -6.11 4.29 -17.92
C GLN A 146 -5.05 3.60 -17.05
N GLN A 147 -4.41 4.33 -16.14
CA GLN A 147 -3.31 3.80 -15.32
C GLN A 147 -3.76 3.30 -13.94
N ARG A 148 -5.02 3.49 -13.56
CA ARG A 148 -5.58 3.14 -12.25
C ARG A 148 -5.55 1.64 -11.92
N GLU A 149 -5.57 0.73 -12.90
CA GLU A 149 -5.67 -0.73 -12.65
C GLU A 149 -4.36 -1.39 -12.19
N THR A 150 -3.34 -0.61 -11.83
CA THR A 150 -2.04 -1.13 -11.45
C THR A 150 -1.82 -0.97 -9.96
N GLY A 151 -1.75 -2.07 -9.20
CA GLY A 151 -1.33 -2.09 -7.78
C GLY A 151 0.16 -1.75 -7.59
N SER A 152 0.64 -0.75 -8.32
CA SER A 152 1.99 -0.22 -8.31
C SER A 152 1.95 1.25 -7.86
N ASP A 153 3.07 1.85 -7.52
CA ASP A 153 3.18 3.29 -7.21
C ASP A 153 2.47 4.18 -8.27
N ASN A 154 2.40 3.74 -9.52
CA ASN A 154 1.70 4.46 -10.59
C ASN A 154 0.17 4.50 -10.40
N GLY A 155 -0.42 3.45 -9.80
CA GLY A 155 -1.85 3.41 -9.50
C GLY A 155 -2.23 4.38 -8.39
N GLU A 156 -1.40 4.51 -7.35
CA GLU A 156 -1.64 5.49 -6.27
C GLU A 156 -1.57 6.94 -6.80
N ILE A 157 -0.60 7.23 -7.67
CA ILE A 157 -0.50 8.54 -8.34
C ILE A 157 -1.73 8.75 -9.22
N ALA A 158 -2.19 7.73 -9.96
CA ALA A 158 -3.37 7.83 -10.83
C ALA A 158 -4.64 8.16 -10.04
N VAL A 159 -4.87 7.44 -8.94
CA VAL A 159 -6.00 7.70 -8.04
C VAL A 159 -5.93 9.11 -7.45
N SER A 160 -4.75 9.56 -7.02
CA SER A 160 -4.54 10.91 -6.50
C SER A 160 -4.78 11.98 -7.57
N THR A 161 -4.31 11.77 -8.80
CA THR A 161 -4.59 12.66 -9.94
C THR A 161 -6.08 12.74 -10.22
N LEU A 162 -6.82 11.62 -10.26
CA LEU A 162 -8.27 11.63 -10.45
C LEU A 162 -8.98 12.42 -9.35
N LEU A 163 -8.61 12.21 -8.08
CA LEU A 163 -9.17 12.93 -6.95
C LEU A 163 -8.93 14.44 -7.05
N TYR A 164 -7.69 14.89 -7.29
CA TYR A 164 -7.39 16.32 -7.40
C TYR A 164 -8.14 16.98 -8.54
N TRP A 165 -8.17 16.35 -9.72
CA TRP A 165 -8.92 16.88 -10.86
C TRP A 165 -10.44 16.84 -10.61
N TYR A 166 -10.98 15.83 -9.93
CA TYR A 166 -12.39 15.83 -9.53
C TYR A 166 -12.71 16.98 -8.55
N ALA A 167 -11.85 17.19 -7.55
CA ALA A 167 -12.06 18.18 -6.50
C ALA A 167 -11.87 19.62 -6.99
N LEU A 168 -10.93 19.87 -7.91
CA LEU A 168 -10.48 21.22 -8.24
C LEU A 168 -10.92 21.70 -9.63
N LEU A 169 -11.39 20.81 -10.51
CA LEU A 169 -11.76 21.18 -11.88
C LEU A 169 -12.79 22.32 -11.94
N PRO A 170 -13.88 22.34 -11.14
CA PRO A 170 -14.83 23.46 -11.17
C PRO A 170 -14.15 24.81 -10.93
N THR A 171 -13.33 24.92 -9.89
CA THR A 171 -12.62 26.17 -9.57
C THR A 171 -11.58 26.53 -10.62
N VAL A 172 -10.84 25.54 -11.12
CA VAL A 172 -9.86 25.72 -12.19
C VAL A 172 -10.52 26.25 -13.46
N MET A 173 -11.70 25.74 -13.83
CA MET A 173 -12.46 26.23 -14.98
C MET A 173 -12.92 27.67 -14.76
N THR A 174 -13.48 27.98 -13.59
CA THR A 174 -13.94 29.33 -13.23
C THR A 174 -12.81 30.35 -13.25
N VAL A 175 -11.67 30.05 -12.61
CA VAL A 175 -10.51 30.97 -12.53
C VAL A 175 -9.83 31.15 -13.89
N SER A 176 -9.80 30.10 -14.72
CA SER A 176 -9.25 30.20 -16.07
C SER A 176 -10.10 31.03 -17.04
N GLY A 177 -11.29 31.45 -16.62
CA GLY A 177 -12.22 32.20 -17.48
C GLY A 177 -12.78 31.33 -18.61
N TYR A 178 -13.04 30.05 -18.34
CA TYR A 178 -13.61 29.14 -19.34
C TYR A 178 -15.05 29.56 -19.68
N GLU A 179 -15.23 30.19 -20.85
CA GLU A 179 -16.53 30.65 -21.38
C GLU A 179 -17.15 29.68 -22.40
N GLY A 180 -16.66 28.43 -22.47
CA GLY A 180 -17.01 27.47 -23.53
C GLY A 180 -18.53 27.28 -23.71
N GLN A 181 -18.98 27.30 -24.97
CA GLN A 181 -20.40 27.08 -25.32
C GLN A 181 -20.82 25.66 -24.98
N VAL A 182 -21.60 25.48 -23.90
CA VAL A 182 -22.39 24.29 -23.53
C VAL A 182 -21.73 22.96 -23.94
N GLU A 183 -20.60 22.62 -23.30
CA GLU A 183 -19.94 21.33 -23.43
C GLU A 183 -20.21 20.42 -22.20
N GLU A 184 -21.40 20.57 -21.62
CA GLU A 184 -21.80 19.91 -20.37
C GLU A 184 -21.60 18.39 -20.43
N GLU A 185 -21.91 17.75 -21.57
CA GLU A 185 -21.70 16.31 -21.76
C GLU A 185 -20.23 15.90 -21.69
N ARG A 186 -19.29 16.76 -22.09
CA ARG A 186 -17.84 16.50 -21.95
C ARG A 186 -17.44 16.61 -20.49
N ILE A 187 -17.87 17.68 -19.82
CA ILE A 187 -17.58 17.96 -18.42
C ILE A 187 -18.15 16.85 -17.50
N ILE A 188 -19.39 16.44 -17.72
CA ILE A 188 -20.03 15.34 -16.97
C ILE A 188 -19.30 14.01 -17.21
N ARG A 189 -18.84 13.73 -18.45
CA ARG A 189 -18.04 12.52 -18.70
C ARG A 189 -16.72 12.52 -17.95
N LEU A 190 -16.06 13.68 -17.82
CA LEU A 190 -14.85 13.80 -17.02
C LEU A 190 -15.13 13.62 -15.53
N ARG A 191 -16.22 14.22 -15.02
CA ARG A 191 -16.69 13.98 -13.65
C ARG A 191 -16.83 12.50 -13.37
N ASP A 192 -17.62 11.80 -14.20
CA ASP A 192 -17.94 10.39 -14.00
C ASP A 192 -16.70 9.48 -14.15
N MET A 193 -15.72 9.90 -14.95
CA MET A 193 -14.45 9.19 -15.11
C MET A 193 -13.53 9.36 -13.88
N ALA A 194 -13.55 10.54 -13.25
CA ALA A 194 -12.76 10.85 -12.06
C ALA A 194 -13.45 10.42 -10.75
N ALA A 195 -14.78 10.35 -10.74
CA ALA A 195 -15.62 9.96 -9.61
C ALA A 195 -15.58 8.44 -9.35
N VAL A 196 -14.43 7.94 -8.90
CA VAL A 196 -14.23 6.53 -8.58
C VAL A 196 -14.10 6.31 -7.07
N PRO A 197 -14.58 5.18 -6.52
CA PRO A 197 -14.51 4.90 -5.08
C PRO A 197 -13.11 5.06 -4.49
N GLU A 198 -12.08 4.59 -5.21
CA GLU A 198 -10.69 4.66 -4.79
C GLU A 198 -10.21 6.11 -4.60
N ALA A 199 -10.67 7.03 -5.47
CA ALA A 199 -10.35 8.45 -5.37
C ALA A 199 -11.04 9.06 -4.14
N PHE A 200 -12.29 8.69 -3.85
CA PHE A 200 -13.00 9.18 -2.68
C PHE A 200 -12.44 8.63 -1.36
N GLU A 201 -12.01 7.37 -1.33
CA GLU A 201 -11.28 6.80 -0.18
C GLU A 201 -9.99 7.57 0.13
N GLN A 202 -9.30 8.04 -0.92
CA GLN A 202 -8.06 8.81 -0.81
C GLN A 202 -8.29 10.23 -0.28
N ALA A 203 -9.52 10.77 -0.35
CA ALA A 203 -9.83 12.14 0.07
C ALA A 203 -9.52 12.39 1.57
N GLY A 204 -9.73 11.38 2.42
CA GLY A 204 -9.39 11.46 3.84
C GLY A 204 -7.89 11.45 4.12
N ILE A 205 -7.07 10.89 3.22
CA ILE A 205 -5.60 10.87 3.34
C ILE A 205 -5.00 12.20 2.90
N LEU A 206 -5.57 12.78 1.83
CA LEU A 206 -5.09 14.04 1.25
C LEU A 206 -5.79 15.29 1.82
N TRP A 207 -6.61 15.13 2.86
CA TRP A 207 -7.33 16.22 3.52
C TRP A 207 -8.19 17.04 2.54
N LEU A 208 -8.89 16.34 1.64
CA LEU A 208 -9.78 16.93 0.63
C LEU A 208 -11.27 16.73 0.95
N THR A 209 -11.63 16.16 2.10
CA THR A 209 -13.02 15.84 2.43
C THR A 209 -13.90 17.09 2.52
N SER A 210 -13.39 18.18 3.09
CA SER A 210 -14.08 19.47 3.13
C SER A 210 -14.31 20.02 1.73
N GLU A 211 -13.31 19.94 0.86
CA GLU A 211 -13.36 20.44 -0.50
C GLU A 211 -14.41 19.69 -1.29
N LEU A 212 -14.49 18.36 -1.14
CA LEU A 212 -15.51 17.54 -1.79
C LEU A 212 -16.93 17.83 -1.27
N GLU A 213 -17.08 18.18 0.00
CA GLU A 213 -18.36 18.57 0.59
C GLU A 213 -18.80 19.96 0.11
N ASP A 214 -17.87 20.91 0.04
CA ASP A 214 -18.08 22.27 -0.46
C ASP A 214 -18.52 22.28 -1.94
N LEU A 215 -18.21 21.21 -2.71
CA LEU A 215 -18.70 21.07 -4.10
C LEU A 215 -20.25 21.01 -4.18
N ALA A 216 -20.94 20.70 -3.08
CA ALA A 216 -22.41 20.70 -3.04
C ALA A 216 -22.99 22.11 -3.13
N ASP A 217 -22.22 23.13 -2.75
CA ASP A 217 -22.65 24.53 -2.74
C ASP A 217 -22.40 25.22 -4.09
N LEU A 218 -21.86 24.52 -5.10
CA LEU A 218 -21.59 25.05 -6.44
C LEU A 218 -22.85 25.35 -7.27
N ALA A 219 -24.05 25.12 -6.72
CA ALA A 219 -25.32 25.39 -7.41
C ALA A 219 -25.51 26.85 -7.86
N ASP A 220 -24.73 27.78 -7.29
CA ASP A 220 -24.74 29.21 -7.64
C ASP A 220 -23.62 29.63 -8.62
N GLU A 221 -22.82 28.69 -9.18
CA GLU A 221 -21.76 29.00 -10.15
C GLU A 221 -22.27 29.18 -11.59
N ASP A 222 -21.53 29.95 -12.42
CA ASP A 222 -21.90 30.37 -13.78
C ASP A 222 -22.11 29.23 -14.81
N LEU A 223 -21.83 27.97 -14.45
CA LEU A 223 -21.98 26.78 -15.31
C LEU A 223 -22.98 25.78 -14.71
N ASP A 224 -24.15 25.64 -15.35
CA ASP A 224 -25.25 24.74 -14.93
C ASP A 224 -24.80 23.27 -14.70
N CYS A 225 -23.75 22.81 -15.40
CA CYS A 225 -23.21 21.45 -15.25
C CYS A 225 -22.58 21.16 -13.88
N PHE A 226 -22.29 22.17 -13.06
CA PHE A 226 -21.73 21.99 -11.71
C PHE A 226 -22.78 21.82 -10.62
N ALA A 227 -24.07 22.09 -10.90
CA ALA A 227 -25.14 22.04 -9.90
C ALA A 227 -25.31 20.67 -9.19
N ASN A 228 -24.81 19.59 -9.78
CA ASN A 228 -24.78 18.24 -9.17
C ASN A 228 -23.38 17.61 -9.24
N TRP A 229 -22.33 18.43 -9.16
CA TRP A 229 -20.95 17.95 -9.28
C TRP A 229 -20.58 17.00 -8.13
N ALA A 230 -20.99 17.34 -6.90
CA ALA A 230 -20.70 16.57 -5.69
C ALA A 230 -21.48 15.25 -5.55
N GLU A 231 -22.56 15.06 -6.32
CA GLU A 231 -23.50 13.95 -6.14
C GLU A 231 -22.82 12.56 -6.12
N PRO A 232 -21.85 12.23 -7.02
CA PRO A 232 -21.16 10.95 -6.96
C PRO A 232 -20.42 10.71 -5.63
N TYR A 233 -19.76 11.74 -5.09
CA TYR A 233 -19.06 11.65 -3.80
C TYR A 233 -20.05 11.51 -2.64
N LEU A 234 -21.12 12.32 -2.62
CA LEU A 234 -22.13 12.27 -1.56
C LEU A 234 -22.88 10.93 -1.55
N GLN A 235 -23.20 10.39 -2.73
CA GLN A 235 -23.81 9.07 -2.85
C GLN A 235 -22.85 7.98 -2.36
N TRP A 236 -21.59 8.01 -2.80
CA TRP A 236 -20.57 7.06 -2.32
C TRP A 236 -20.38 7.16 -0.80
N LYS A 237 -20.30 8.37 -0.25
CA LYS A 237 -20.15 8.62 1.19
C LYS A 237 -21.34 8.03 1.96
N LYS A 238 -22.56 8.26 1.48
CA LYS A 238 -23.77 7.69 2.08
C LYS A 238 -23.81 6.15 2.01
N GLU A 239 -23.42 5.57 0.88
CA GLU A 239 -23.32 4.10 0.72
C GLU A 239 -22.22 3.51 1.63
N ALA A 240 -21.14 4.25 1.84
CA ALA A 240 -20.08 3.92 2.79
C ALA A 240 -20.53 4.09 4.25
N GLU A 241 -21.39 5.06 4.55
CA GLU A 241 -22.00 5.30 5.88
C GLU A 241 -23.11 4.30 6.22
N ASP A 242 -23.85 3.77 5.23
CA ASP A 242 -24.81 2.67 5.39
C ASP A 242 -24.12 1.29 5.56
N THR A 243 -22.78 1.26 5.45
CA THR A 243 -21.90 0.17 5.89
C THR A 243 -21.45 0.48 7.33
N PRO A 244 -21.47 -0.48 8.29
CA PRO A 244 -21.29 -0.18 9.72
C PRO A 244 -20.09 0.75 10.01
N GLU A 245 -20.40 1.88 10.65
CA GLU A 245 -19.60 3.10 10.90
C GLU A 245 -18.07 2.94 10.86
N TYR A 246 -17.47 3.74 9.97
CA TYR A 246 -16.07 4.14 10.06
C TYR A 246 -15.89 5.18 11.17
N PRO A 247 -14.93 5.02 12.08
CA PRO A 247 -14.66 6.01 13.12
C PRO A 247 -13.86 7.20 12.59
N ASP A 248 -14.31 8.41 12.93
CA ASP A 248 -13.58 9.67 12.75
C ASP A 248 -12.26 9.70 13.55
N SER A 249 -11.42 10.70 13.25
CA SER A 249 -10.09 10.96 13.84
C SER A 249 -10.01 11.13 15.38
N GLU A 250 -11.11 10.94 16.12
CA GLU A 250 -11.17 11.05 17.60
C GLU A 250 -10.93 9.73 18.36
N PHE A 251 -10.76 8.61 17.66
CA PHE A 251 -10.63 7.31 18.30
C PHE A 251 -9.22 7.09 18.85
N SER A 252 -9.15 6.63 20.11
CA SER A 252 -7.91 6.20 20.74
C SER A 252 -7.28 5.02 19.99
N GLU A 253 -5.95 4.85 20.10
CA GLU A 253 -5.24 3.70 19.50
C GLU A 253 -5.87 2.35 19.86
N GLN A 254 -6.45 2.26 21.06
CA GLN A 254 -7.13 1.06 21.52
C GLN A 254 -8.41 0.79 20.73
N GLU A 255 -9.25 1.80 20.50
CA GLU A 255 -10.50 1.64 19.75
C GLU A 255 -10.22 1.37 18.27
N GLN A 256 -9.17 1.96 17.70
CA GLN A 256 -8.71 1.63 16.34
C GLN A 256 -8.27 0.16 16.22
N MET A 257 -7.55 -0.36 17.23
CA MET A 257 -7.14 -1.77 17.27
C MET A 257 -8.33 -2.72 17.46
N GLU A 258 -9.29 -2.36 18.31
CA GLU A 258 -10.52 -3.14 18.50
C GLU A 258 -11.33 -3.23 17.21
N LEU A 259 -11.45 -2.11 16.49
CA LEU A 259 -12.12 -2.08 15.19
C LEU A 259 -11.35 -2.87 14.15
N PHE A 260 -10.02 -2.73 14.07
CA PHE A 260 -9.18 -3.52 13.18
C PHE A 260 -9.41 -5.03 13.38
N ILE A 261 -9.41 -5.49 14.63
CA ILE A 261 -9.68 -6.89 14.96
C ILE A 261 -11.11 -7.30 14.58
N ALA A 262 -12.10 -6.44 14.82
CA ALA A 262 -13.48 -6.68 14.43
C ALA A 262 -13.61 -6.83 12.90
N SER A 263 -13.03 -5.92 12.13
CA SER A 263 -13.03 -5.96 10.65
C SER A 263 -12.43 -7.26 10.12
N LEU A 264 -11.29 -7.72 10.68
CA LEU A 264 -10.70 -9.02 10.29
C LEU A 264 -11.64 -10.20 10.60
N ASN A 265 -12.27 -10.22 11.78
CA ASN A 265 -13.19 -11.30 12.17
C ASN A 265 -14.45 -11.36 11.30
N HIS A 266 -14.90 -10.21 10.77
CA HIS A 266 -16.07 -10.11 9.90
C HIS A 266 -15.74 -10.25 8.40
N GLY A 267 -14.46 -10.42 8.03
CA GLY A 267 -14.03 -10.54 6.64
C GLY A 267 -14.01 -9.22 5.87
N TYR A 268 -14.05 -8.08 6.58
CA TYR A 268 -13.93 -6.74 6.01
C TYR A 268 -12.46 -6.35 5.85
N TYR A 269 -11.75 -7.07 4.97
CA TYR A 269 -10.30 -6.94 4.83
C TYR A 269 -9.88 -5.55 4.35
N SER A 270 -10.61 -4.94 3.41
CA SER A 270 -10.33 -3.56 2.95
C SER A 270 -10.44 -2.55 4.08
N GLN A 271 -11.43 -2.71 4.95
CA GLN A 271 -11.61 -1.86 6.13
C GLN A 271 -10.45 -2.04 7.11
N ALA A 272 -10.00 -3.28 7.34
CA ALA A 272 -8.84 -3.55 8.18
C ALA A 272 -7.55 -2.90 7.62
N ASP A 273 -7.32 -2.98 6.30
CA ASP A 273 -6.17 -2.31 5.66
C ASP A 273 -6.28 -0.78 5.75
N PHE A 274 -7.48 -0.23 5.56
CA PHE A 274 -7.75 1.20 5.71
C PHE A 274 -7.44 1.73 7.12
N ILE A 275 -7.82 0.99 8.16
CA ILE A 275 -7.49 1.31 9.55
C ILE A 275 -5.97 1.22 9.74
N ALA A 276 -5.35 0.14 9.25
CA ALA A 276 -3.91 -0.06 9.38
C ALA A 276 -3.09 1.08 8.74
N ARG A 277 -3.51 1.62 7.59
CA ARG A 277 -2.82 2.74 6.91
C ARG A 277 -2.69 4.00 7.78
N ARG A 278 -3.60 4.20 8.73
CA ARG A 278 -3.63 5.37 9.63
C ARG A 278 -2.74 5.22 10.86
N LEU A 279 -2.24 4.01 11.12
CA LEU A 279 -1.30 3.78 12.21
C LEU A 279 0.09 4.32 11.85
N ASP A 280 0.92 4.56 12.85
CA ASP A 280 2.33 4.85 12.68
C ASP A 280 3.15 3.59 12.40
N GLU A 281 4.33 3.75 11.80
CA GLU A 281 5.28 2.63 11.68
C GLU A 281 5.82 2.24 13.08
N PRO A 282 6.00 0.93 13.36
CA PRO A 282 5.84 -0.21 12.45
C PRO A 282 4.42 -0.80 12.42
N SER A 283 3.50 -0.31 13.25
CA SER A 283 2.13 -0.83 13.40
C SER A 283 1.34 -0.80 12.10
N ARG A 284 1.56 0.22 11.27
CA ARG A 284 1.03 0.31 9.90
C ARG A 284 1.39 -0.92 9.08
N SER A 285 2.68 -1.22 8.96
CA SER A 285 3.16 -2.38 8.20
C SER A 285 2.59 -3.68 8.74
N PHE A 286 2.58 -3.88 10.06
CA PHE A 286 2.00 -5.07 10.69
C PHE A 286 0.50 -5.22 10.40
N GLY A 287 -0.26 -4.14 10.52
CA GLY A 287 -1.71 -4.15 10.28
C GLY A 287 -2.04 -4.49 8.84
N ARG A 288 -1.33 -3.88 7.87
CA ARG A 288 -1.54 -4.15 6.43
C ARG A 288 -1.17 -5.59 6.06
N ILE A 289 -0.05 -6.10 6.57
CA ILE A 289 0.36 -7.50 6.40
C ILE A 289 -0.72 -8.44 6.95
N ASN A 290 -1.25 -8.17 8.14
CA ASN A 290 -2.28 -8.99 8.75
C ASN A 290 -3.58 -8.98 7.93
N ALA A 291 -4.02 -7.81 7.45
CA ALA A 291 -5.20 -7.71 6.59
C ALA A 291 -5.06 -8.54 5.31
N ALA A 292 -3.91 -8.43 4.64
CA ALA A 292 -3.62 -9.21 3.43
C ALA A 292 -3.53 -10.72 3.70
N MET A 293 -2.78 -11.12 4.72
CA MET A 293 -2.62 -12.53 5.09
C MET A 293 -3.96 -13.18 5.49
N SER A 294 -4.82 -12.46 6.22
CA SER A 294 -6.16 -12.92 6.58
C SER A 294 -7.04 -13.11 5.34
N PHE A 295 -7.02 -12.17 4.38
CA PHE A 295 -7.74 -12.30 3.12
C PHE A 295 -7.32 -13.56 2.35
N TYR A 296 -6.02 -13.74 2.09
CA TYR A 296 -5.53 -14.88 1.32
C TYR A 296 -5.76 -16.22 2.02
N THR A 297 -5.66 -16.26 3.35
CA THR A 297 -5.96 -17.47 4.12
C THR A 297 -7.45 -17.84 4.01
N ALA A 298 -8.35 -16.85 4.08
CA ALA A 298 -9.78 -17.07 3.94
C ALA A 298 -10.18 -17.60 2.54
N GLN A 299 -9.48 -17.15 1.49
CA GLN A 299 -9.72 -17.67 0.13
C GLN A 299 -9.41 -19.16 -0.01
N ILE A 300 -8.38 -19.64 0.68
CA ILE A 300 -8.02 -21.08 0.68
C ILE A 300 -9.07 -21.91 1.41
N ASP A 301 -9.64 -21.36 2.48
CA ASP A 301 -10.61 -22.06 3.32
C ASP A 301 -12.01 -22.13 2.67
N GLN A 302 -12.29 -21.30 1.66
CA GLN A 302 -13.58 -21.23 0.95
C GLN A 302 -13.44 -21.33 -0.58
N PRO A 303 -12.90 -22.42 -1.14
CA PRO A 303 -12.59 -22.53 -2.57
C PRO A 303 -13.84 -22.59 -3.47
N GLU A 304 -15.02 -22.83 -2.91
CA GLU A 304 -16.30 -22.95 -3.65
C GLU A 304 -17.02 -21.61 -3.86
N GLN A 305 -16.61 -20.55 -3.16
CA GLN A 305 -17.05 -19.19 -3.48
C GLN A 305 -16.18 -18.69 -4.63
N THR A 306 -16.81 -18.22 -5.73
CA THR A 306 -16.13 -17.58 -6.87
C THR A 306 -15.01 -16.69 -6.36
N ALA A 307 -13.76 -16.96 -6.79
CA ALA A 307 -12.55 -16.28 -6.34
C ALA A 307 -12.84 -14.79 -6.16
N THR A 308 -12.97 -14.37 -4.89
CA THR A 308 -13.26 -12.97 -4.59
C THR A 308 -12.11 -12.16 -5.19
N PRO A 309 -12.39 -11.20 -6.08
CA PRO A 309 -11.32 -10.40 -6.66
C PRO A 309 -10.53 -9.74 -5.52
N LEU A 310 -9.21 -9.63 -5.69
CA LEU A 310 -8.36 -8.93 -4.73
C LEU A 310 -8.92 -7.52 -4.54
N PRO A 311 -9.30 -7.11 -3.32
CA PRO A 311 -9.74 -5.75 -3.09
C PRO A 311 -8.60 -4.78 -3.41
N HIS A 312 -8.92 -3.64 -4.01
CA HIS A 312 -7.95 -2.72 -4.63
C HIS A 312 -6.82 -2.24 -3.71
N ASN A 313 -7.03 -2.34 -2.40
CA ASN A 313 -6.15 -1.82 -1.36
C ASN A 313 -5.35 -2.89 -0.59
N ILE A 314 -5.64 -4.17 -0.81
CA ILE A 314 -4.96 -5.27 -0.11
C ILE A 314 -3.63 -5.57 -0.79
N MET A 315 -2.55 -5.59 0.00
CA MET A 315 -1.23 -5.93 -0.48
C MET A 315 -1.22 -7.29 -1.18
N THR A 316 -0.52 -7.39 -2.30
CA THR A 316 -0.30 -8.68 -2.95
C THR A 316 0.59 -9.58 -2.08
N LEU A 317 0.52 -10.92 -2.26
CA LEU A 317 1.42 -11.82 -1.53
C LEU A 317 2.91 -11.51 -1.77
N THR A 318 3.27 -11.00 -2.95
CA THR A 318 4.64 -10.59 -3.26
C THR A 318 5.05 -9.35 -2.47
N GLU A 319 4.20 -8.32 -2.41
CA GLU A 319 4.43 -7.13 -1.58
C GLU A 319 4.51 -7.48 -0.09
N VAL A 320 3.66 -8.39 0.39
CA VAL A 320 3.72 -8.89 1.77
C VAL A 320 5.05 -9.57 2.04
N GLU A 321 5.55 -10.40 1.11
CA GLU A 321 6.86 -11.04 1.24
C GLU A 321 8.00 -10.01 1.32
N GLU A 322 8.01 -9.04 0.41
CA GLU A 322 9.02 -7.97 0.36
C GLU A 322 9.02 -7.16 1.66
N LYS A 323 7.84 -6.75 2.13
CA LYS A 323 7.72 -5.96 3.36
C LYS A 323 8.12 -6.75 4.61
N LEU A 324 7.79 -8.04 4.67
CA LEU A 324 8.24 -8.91 5.75
C LEU A 324 9.76 -9.09 5.78
N ILE A 325 10.41 -9.20 4.60
CA ILE A 325 11.87 -9.26 4.51
C ILE A 325 12.48 -7.96 5.08
N GLU A 326 12.00 -6.80 4.65
CA GLU A 326 12.44 -5.49 5.17
C GLU A 326 12.31 -5.39 6.70
N LEU A 327 11.16 -5.81 7.25
CA LEU A 327 10.92 -5.81 8.70
C LEU A 327 11.84 -6.78 9.45
N THR A 328 12.22 -7.93 8.86
CA THR A 328 13.15 -8.86 9.52
C THR A 328 14.57 -8.30 9.64
N GLU A 329 14.97 -7.40 8.74
CA GLU A 329 16.27 -6.72 8.76
C GLU A 329 16.31 -5.57 9.78
N SER A 330 15.15 -5.03 10.17
CA SER A 330 15.02 -3.97 11.18
C SER A 330 15.47 -4.39 12.59
N GLU A 331 15.73 -3.40 13.45
CA GLU A 331 16.15 -3.60 14.85
C GLU A 331 14.96 -3.94 15.77
N PHE A 332 14.47 -5.17 15.67
CA PHE A 332 13.46 -5.72 16.58
C PHE A 332 14.03 -6.74 17.56
N SER A 333 13.31 -6.95 18.68
CA SER A 333 13.63 -8.02 19.63
C SER A 333 13.55 -9.41 18.99
N VAL A 334 14.27 -10.39 19.56
CA VAL A 334 14.27 -11.78 19.09
C VAL A 334 12.84 -12.36 18.99
N ALA A 335 11.98 -12.06 19.96
CA ALA A 335 10.60 -12.53 19.97
C ALA A 335 9.78 -11.98 18.79
N VAL A 336 9.91 -10.69 18.48
CA VAL A 336 9.24 -10.06 17.35
C VAL A 336 9.78 -10.59 16.03
N LYS A 337 11.11 -10.80 15.91
CA LYS A 337 11.71 -11.42 14.72
C LYS A 337 11.22 -12.85 14.49
N SER A 338 11.08 -13.65 15.55
CA SER A 338 10.49 -15.00 15.43
C SER A 338 9.06 -14.96 14.88
N GLN A 339 8.24 -13.99 15.31
CA GLN A 339 6.89 -13.81 14.78
C GLN A 339 6.90 -13.34 13.32
N LEU A 340 7.77 -12.41 12.96
CA LEU A 340 7.95 -11.96 11.57
C LEU A 340 8.35 -13.11 10.65
N TYR A 341 9.30 -13.96 11.07
CA TYR A 341 9.68 -15.15 10.32
C TYR A 341 8.55 -16.18 10.20
N LEU A 342 7.67 -16.28 11.20
CA LEU A 342 6.48 -17.14 11.11
C LEU A 342 5.50 -16.62 10.06
N HIS A 343 5.22 -15.31 10.03
CA HIS A 343 4.40 -14.70 8.99
C HIS A 343 5.03 -14.82 7.59
N LEU A 344 6.36 -14.68 7.49
CA LEU A 344 7.09 -14.86 6.24
C LEU A 344 7.02 -16.30 5.74
N ALA A 345 7.13 -17.28 6.64
CA ALA A 345 6.93 -18.69 6.29
C ALA A 345 5.52 -18.94 5.75
N GLN A 346 4.49 -18.43 6.43
CA GLN A 346 3.09 -18.53 5.98
C GLN A 346 2.90 -17.91 4.60
N CYS A 347 3.38 -16.69 4.37
CA CYS A 347 3.31 -16.01 3.08
C CYS A 347 3.97 -16.84 1.97
N ARG A 348 5.17 -17.40 2.24
CA ARG A 348 5.89 -18.26 1.29
C ARG A 348 5.20 -19.59 1.01
N PHE A 349 4.46 -20.15 1.98
CA PHE A 349 3.59 -21.31 1.73
C PHE A 349 2.45 -20.95 0.77
N LEU A 350 1.80 -19.80 0.96
CA LEU A 350 0.75 -19.30 0.06
C LEU A 350 1.29 -19.05 -1.36
N LEU A 351 2.50 -18.51 -1.47
CA LEU A 351 3.24 -18.34 -2.73
C LEU A 351 3.78 -19.63 -3.33
N LYS A 352 3.62 -20.78 -2.65
CA LYS A 352 4.15 -22.10 -3.05
C LYS A 352 5.68 -22.13 -3.19
N LYS A 353 6.40 -21.27 -2.47
CA LYS A 353 7.87 -21.19 -2.39
C LYS A 353 8.40 -22.10 -1.28
N LEU A 354 8.22 -23.42 -1.45
CA LEU A 354 8.45 -24.40 -0.37
C LEU A 354 9.84 -24.33 0.30
N PRO A 355 10.99 -24.31 -0.41
CA PRO A 355 12.30 -24.24 0.25
C PRO A 355 12.44 -22.98 1.12
N SER A 356 12.09 -21.82 0.56
CA SER A 356 12.17 -20.54 1.27
C SER A 356 11.20 -20.47 2.46
N ALA A 357 10.03 -21.13 2.37
CA ALA A 357 9.08 -21.21 3.48
C ALA A 357 9.66 -22.02 4.66
N ILE A 358 10.33 -23.13 4.36
CA ILE A 358 10.99 -23.96 5.38
C ILE A 358 12.18 -23.22 6.01
N ASP A 359 12.98 -22.50 5.22
CA ASP A 359 14.07 -21.67 5.74
C ASP A 359 13.55 -20.59 6.71
N SER A 360 12.47 -19.89 6.34
CA SER A 360 11.80 -18.93 7.24
C SER A 360 11.27 -19.59 8.51
N LEU A 361 10.66 -20.78 8.39
CA LEU A 361 10.14 -21.50 9.53
C LEU A 361 11.27 -21.93 10.49
N ASN A 362 12.40 -22.38 9.96
CA ASN A 362 13.58 -22.71 10.75
C ASN A 362 14.09 -21.48 11.52
N LEU A 363 14.17 -20.32 10.86
CA LEU A 363 14.58 -19.06 11.50
C LEU A 363 13.60 -18.60 12.58
N ALA A 364 12.29 -18.86 12.43
CA ALA A 364 11.30 -18.53 13.45
C ALA A 364 11.52 -19.30 14.76
N PHE A 365 11.86 -20.59 14.67
CA PHE A 365 11.98 -21.50 15.82
C PHE A 365 13.40 -21.63 16.38
N ALA A 366 14.43 -21.34 15.60
CA ALA A 366 15.84 -21.49 16.01
C ALA A 366 16.17 -20.80 17.35
N PRO A 367 15.74 -19.55 17.63
CA PRO A 367 16.05 -18.90 18.91
C PRO A 367 15.46 -19.63 20.13
N ALA A 368 14.25 -20.19 19.98
CA ALA A 368 13.61 -20.97 21.04
C ALA A 368 14.32 -22.31 21.24
N ALA A 369 14.71 -22.98 20.15
CA ALA A 369 15.48 -24.22 20.20
C ALA A 369 16.84 -24.00 20.88
N ASP A 370 17.60 -22.99 20.46
CA ASP A 370 18.92 -22.66 21.00
C ASP A 370 18.86 -22.37 22.51
N LYS A 371 17.85 -21.60 22.94
CA LYS A 371 17.63 -21.32 24.36
C LYS A 371 17.35 -22.59 25.17
N LEU A 372 16.55 -23.50 24.62
CA LEU A 372 16.18 -24.73 25.30
C LEU A 372 17.31 -25.76 25.31
N LEU A 373 18.16 -25.79 24.27
CA LEU A 373 19.39 -26.59 24.24
C LEU A 373 20.41 -26.18 25.30
N GLN A 374 20.29 -24.96 25.85
CA GLN A 374 21.14 -24.45 26.93
C GLN A 374 20.57 -24.68 28.34
N THR A 375 19.37 -25.26 28.46
CA THR A 375 18.75 -25.56 29.76
C THR A 375 19.50 -26.70 30.47
N GLU A 376 19.87 -26.48 31.75
CA GLU A 376 20.63 -27.46 32.54
C GLU A 376 19.82 -28.69 32.99
N ASP A 377 18.52 -28.50 33.20
CA ASP A 377 17.59 -29.57 33.57
C ASP A 377 17.22 -30.40 32.33
N ALA A 378 17.79 -31.61 32.23
CA ALA A 378 17.60 -32.49 31.08
C ALA A 378 16.15 -32.97 30.93
N GLU A 379 15.41 -33.17 32.03
CA GLU A 379 14.02 -33.61 31.97
C GLU A 379 13.12 -32.48 31.48
N MET A 380 13.30 -31.28 32.05
CA MET A 380 12.60 -30.07 31.62
C MET A 380 12.92 -29.71 30.17
N GLN A 381 14.20 -29.81 29.77
CA GLN A 381 14.64 -29.59 28.39
C GLN A 381 13.93 -30.54 27.42
N GLN A 382 13.91 -31.84 27.72
CA GLN A 382 13.30 -32.83 26.83
C GLN A 382 11.78 -32.59 26.69
N VAL A 383 11.10 -32.25 27.78
CA VAL A 383 9.68 -31.89 27.78
C VAL A 383 9.42 -30.65 26.91
N GLN A 384 10.16 -29.57 27.12
CA GLN A 384 9.99 -28.32 26.36
C GLN A 384 10.35 -28.50 24.88
N MET A 385 11.32 -29.37 24.55
CA MET A 385 11.63 -29.76 23.18
C MET A 385 10.52 -30.55 22.51
N ALA A 386 9.81 -31.40 23.25
CA ALA A 386 8.66 -32.12 22.69
C ALA A 386 7.51 -31.17 22.34
N TYR A 387 7.24 -30.17 23.20
CA TYR A 387 6.25 -29.13 22.91
C TYR A 387 6.67 -28.21 21.75
N LEU A 388 7.94 -27.79 21.68
CA LEU A 388 8.45 -27.01 20.54
C LEU A 388 8.32 -27.80 19.22
N THR A 389 8.62 -29.10 19.27
CA THR A 389 8.49 -30.02 18.13
C THR A 389 7.03 -30.11 17.67
N ALA A 390 6.10 -30.23 18.61
CA ALA A 390 4.67 -30.19 18.30
C ALA A 390 4.29 -28.85 17.62
N SER A 391 4.67 -27.70 18.18
CA SER A 391 4.38 -26.39 17.56
C SER A 391 4.97 -26.24 16.15
N TYR A 392 6.18 -26.74 15.90
CA TYR A 392 6.79 -26.72 14.56
C TYR A 392 5.96 -27.53 13.56
N TYR A 393 5.56 -28.75 13.95
CA TYR A 393 4.68 -29.56 13.12
C TYR A 393 3.31 -28.91 12.91
N MET A 394 2.74 -28.21 13.89
CA MET A 394 1.46 -27.51 13.74
C MET A 394 1.49 -26.58 12.51
N VAL A 395 2.56 -25.78 12.39
CA VAL A 395 2.71 -24.85 11.26
C VAL A 395 2.86 -25.62 9.95
N LEU A 396 3.66 -26.68 9.93
CA LEU A 396 3.82 -27.51 8.72
C LEU A 396 2.50 -28.14 8.27
N ILE A 397 1.76 -28.77 9.19
CA ILE A 397 0.53 -29.51 8.86
C ILE A 397 -0.58 -28.58 8.36
N CYS A 398 -0.63 -27.34 8.87
CA CYS A 398 -1.64 -26.38 8.47
C CYS A 398 -1.41 -25.87 7.04
N ASN A 399 -0.15 -25.88 6.58
CA ASN A 399 0.23 -25.30 5.29
C ASN A 399 0.52 -26.34 4.20
N LEU A 400 0.78 -27.60 4.57
CA LEU A 400 1.16 -28.66 3.63
C LEU A 400 0.17 -29.82 3.64
N ASN A 401 0.07 -30.51 2.51
CA ASN A 401 -0.55 -31.83 2.49
C ASN A 401 0.49 -32.91 2.87
N LYS A 402 0.00 -34.07 3.28
CA LYS A 402 0.83 -35.19 3.74
C LYS A 402 1.86 -35.65 2.69
N ALA A 403 1.48 -35.69 1.42
CA ALA A 403 2.36 -36.13 0.34
C ALA A 403 3.59 -35.23 0.12
N VAL A 404 3.52 -33.98 0.59
CA VAL A 404 4.58 -32.97 0.47
C VAL A 404 5.43 -32.90 1.73
N TRP A 405 4.84 -33.02 2.93
CA TRP A 405 5.60 -32.87 4.18
C TRP A 405 6.65 -33.97 4.40
N ASP A 406 6.49 -35.15 3.77
CA ASP A 406 7.36 -36.33 3.98
C ASP A 406 8.68 -36.14 3.22
N LYS A 407 8.70 -35.14 2.34
CA LYS A 407 9.84 -34.77 1.49
C LYS A 407 10.55 -33.51 2.01
N VAL A 408 10.03 -32.90 3.08
CA VAL A 408 10.63 -31.71 3.70
C VAL A 408 11.83 -32.15 4.53
N SER A 409 12.95 -31.45 4.37
CA SER A 409 14.10 -31.61 5.25
C SER A 409 13.78 -30.95 6.59
N LEU A 410 13.68 -31.75 7.64
CA LEU A 410 13.41 -31.27 9.00
C LEU A 410 14.73 -30.85 9.67
N PRO A 411 14.72 -29.79 10.49
CA PRO A 411 15.91 -29.38 11.23
C PRO A 411 16.33 -30.44 12.24
N THR A 412 17.65 -30.53 12.48
CA THR A 412 18.26 -31.57 13.31
C THR A 412 18.00 -31.42 14.80
N TRP A 413 17.55 -30.23 15.25
CA TRP A 413 17.22 -29.97 16.65
C TRP A 413 15.80 -30.44 17.04
N LEU A 414 14.95 -30.82 16.09
CA LEU A 414 13.64 -31.39 16.41
C LEU A 414 13.80 -32.77 17.02
N LEU A 415 12.99 -33.07 18.05
CA LEU A 415 12.95 -34.42 18.58
C LEU A 415 12.36 -35.37 17.54
N PRO A 416 12.89 -36.59 17.42
CA PRO A 416 12.25 -37.64 16.65
C PRO A 416 10.78 -37.80 17.08
N LEU A 417 9.86 -37.90 16.12
CA LEU A 417 8.41 -37.89 16.39
C LEU A 417 7.97 -38.90 17.47
N LYS A 418 8.53 -40.12 17.44
CA LYS A 418 8.24 -41.15 18.43
C LYS A 418 8.71 -40.79 19.84
N GLU A 419 9.86 -40.11 19.93
CA GLU A 419 10.42 -39.64 21.18
C GLU A 419 9.58 -38.48 21.74
N ALA A 420 9.26 -37.48 20.90
CA ALA A 420 8.39 -36.38 21.29
C ALA A 420 7.03 -36.88 21.82
N LEU A 421 6.44 -37.89 21.17
CA LEU A 421 5.17 -38.48 21.60
C LEU A 421 5.28 -39.21 22.94
N GLN A 422 6.36 -39.97 23.16
CA GLN A 422 6.61 -40.63 24.45
C GLN A 422 6.78 -39.61 25.58
N VAL A 423 7.52 -38.54 25.32
CA VAL A 423 7.77 -37.48 26.29
C VAL A 423 6.46 -36.76 26.64
N VAL A 424 5.70 -36.29 25.64
CA VAL A 424 4.39 -35.66 25.89
C VAL A 424 3.48 -36.60 26.67
N GLN A 425 3.40 -37.88 26.28
CA GLN A 425 2.58 -38.87 26.97
C GLN A 425 3.01 -39.09 28.43
N SER A 426 4.31 -39.04 28.73
CA SER A 426 4.81 -39.19 30.10
C SER A 426 4.46 -38.02 31.01
N THR A 427 4.19 -36.84 30.43
CA THR A 427 3.77 -35.64 31.18
C THR A 427 2.26 -35.56 31.44
N ILE A 428 1.48 -36.51 30.92
CA ILE A 428 0.03 -36.52 31.06
C ILE A 428 -0.38 -37.09 32.42
N ASP A 429 -1.03 -36.26 33.22
CA ASP A 429 -1.84 -36.69 34.36
C ASP A 429 -3.31 -36.73 33.92
N GLU A 430 -3.89 -37.94 33.77
CA GLU A 430 -5.28 -38.14 33.34
C GLU A 430 -6.31 -37.39 34.22
N THR A 431 -5.96 -37.06 35.47
CA THR A 431 -6.84 -36.32 36.38
C THR A 431 -6.74 -34.80 36.22
N ALA A 432 -5.64 -34.29 35.67
CA ALA A 432 -5.34 -32.85 35.58
C ALA A 432 -5.02 -32.35 34.16
N ILE A 433 -5.14 -33.20 33.15
CA ILE A 433 -4.74 -32.89 31.77
C ILE A 433 -5.49 -31.67 31.19
N SER A 434 -4.72 -30.75 30.59
CA SER A 434 -5.22 -29.54 29.93
C SER A 434 -5.66 -29.78 28.48
N ALA A 435 -6.44 -28.85 27.92
CA ALA A 435 -6.80 -28.87 26.50
C ALA A 435 -5.55 -28.75 25.59
N GLU A 436 -4.62 -27.85 25.91
CA GLU A 436 -3.32 -27.73 25.23
C GLU A 436 -2.55 -29.06 25.16
N GLN A 437 -2.45 -29.80 26.27
CA GLN A 437 -1.76 -31.11 26.29
C GLN A 437 -2.47 -32.13 25.40
N CYS A 438 -3.81 -32.16 25.41
CA CYS A 438 -4.59 -32.99 24.48
C CYS A 438 -4.33 -32.59 23.02
N CYS A 439 -4.28 -31.30 22.70
CA CYS A 439 -4.01 -30.79 21.36
C CYS A 439 -2.61 -31.19 20.86
N ASN A 440 -1.58 -31.03 21.69
CA ASN A 440 -0.22 -31.43 21.35
C ASN A 440 -0.10 -32.95 21.12
N MET A 441 -0.79 -33.76 21.93
CA MET A 441 -0.84 -35.21 21.72
C MET A 441 -1.57 -35.58 20.43
N ALA A 442 -2.73 -34.97 20.16
CA ALA A 442 -3.48 -35.17 18.93
C ALA A 442 -2.64 -34.81 17.69
N LEU A 443 -1.91 -33.70 17.77
CA LEU A 443 -1.06 -33.21 16.69
C LEU A 443 0.06 -34.18 16.34
N LEU A 444 0.83 -34.65 17.34
CA LEU A 444 1.91 -35.61 17.10
C LEU A 444 1.38 -36.93 16.55
N LEU A 445 0.22 -37.40 17.04
CA LEU A 445 -0.45 -38.59 16.51
C LEU A 445 -0.94 -38.40 15.07
N LEU A 446 -1.43 -37.21 14.72
CA LEU A 446 -1.85 -36.86 13.36
C LEU A 446 -0.65 -36.90 12.40
N VAL A 447 0.49 -36.34 12.81
CA VAL A 447 1.75 -36.41 12.04
C VAL A 447 2.24 -37.86 11.89
N GLU A 448 2.10 -38.69 12.94
CA GLU A 448 2.42 -40.13 12.90
C GLU A 448 1.37 -40.97 12.15
N ASN A 449 0.36 -40.32 11.55
CA ASN A 449 -0.73 -40.95 10.81
C ASN A 449 -1.59 -41.93 11.65
N LYS A 450 -1.71 -41.70 12.95
CA LYS A 450 -2.60 -42.44 13.86
C LYS A 450 -3.94 -41.70 13.99
N LEU A 451 -4.70 -41.66 12.89
CA LEU A 451 -5.87 -40.78 12.73
C LEU A 451 -6.97 -41.02 13.77
N GLU A 452 -7.29 -42.28 14.09
CA GLU A 452 -8.29 -42.60 15.11
C GLU A 452 -7.87 -42.12 16.50
N ALA A 453 -6.62 -42.38 16.89
CA ALA A 453 -6.09 -41.92 18.17
C ALA A 453 -6.06 -40.38 18.22
N ALA A 454 -5.65 -39.71 17.14
CA ALA A 454 -5.68 -38.26 17.07
C ALA A 454 -7.11 -37.70 17.27
N ARG A 455 -8.12 -38.35 16.68
CA ARG A 455 -9.53 -37.98 16.85
C ARG A 455 -9.98 -38.09 18.31
N ASP A 456 -9.67 -39.19 18.97
CA ASP A 456 -10.00 -39.39 20.39
C ASP A 456 -9.39 -38.29 21.28
N TRP A 457 -8.15 -37.87 21.00
CA TRP A 457 -7.48 -36.80 21.74
C TRP A 457 -8.08 -35.42 21.47
N LEU A 458 -8.54 -35.13 20.24
CA LEU A 458 -9.27 -33.90 19.94
C LEU A 458 -10.63 -33.85 20.68
N ASP A 459 -11.34 -34.97 20.76
CA ASP A 459 -12.60 -35.06 21.52
C ASP A 459 -12.36 -34.84 23.01
N ARG A 460 -11.24 -35.35 23.56
CA ARG A 460 -10.82 -35.07 24.94
C ARG A 460 -10.47 -33.59 25.14
N ALA A 461 -9.78 -32.96 24.19
CA ALA A 461 -9.43 -31.53 24.26
C ALA A 461 -10.70 -30.66 24.38
N GLU A 462 -11.73 -30.98 23.59
CA GLU A 462 -13.01 -30.25 23.58
C GLU A 462 -13.77 -30.35 24.91
N GLN A 463 -13.68 -31.50 25.60
CA GLN A 463 -14.28 -31.71 26.92
C GLN A 463 -13.63 -30.88 28.03
N LYS A 464 -12.41 -30.37 27.81
CA LYS A 464 -11.64 -29.59 28.81
C LYS A 464 -11.96 -28.10 28.81
N LYS A 465 -13.06 -27.68 28.16
CA LYS A 465 -13.49 -26.28 28.03
C LYS A 465 -12.37 -25.41 27.45
N PRO A 466 -11.91 -25.73 26.22
CA PRO A 466 -10.82 -25.00 25.59
C PRO A 466 -11.17 -23.52 25.46
N ASP A 467 -10.14 -22.68 25.55
CA ASP A 467 -10.23 -21.26 25.27
C ASP A 467 -10.46 -21.00 23.76
N ARG A 468 -10.51 -19.72 23.36
CA ARG A 468 -10.77 -19.35 21.96
C ARG A 468 -9.67 -19.86 21.02
N GLN A 469 -8.40 -19.76 21.42
CA GLN A 469 -7.26 -20.15 20.60
C GLN A 469 -7.18 -21.67 20.47
N GLU A 470 -7.37 -22.38 21.58
CA GLU A 470 -7.42 -23.84 21.61
C GLU A 470 -8.55 -24.40 20.75
N ARG A 471 -9.74 -23.77 20.75
CA ARG A 471 -10.85 -24.17 19.85
C ARG A 471 -10.50 -23.98 18.38
N GLN A 472 -9.83 -22.88 18.03
CA GLN A 472 -9.41 -22.65 16.65
C GLN A 472 -8.42 -23.73 16.20
N ILE A 473 -7.45 -24.07 17.04
CA ILE A 473 -6.50 -25.16 16.81
C ILE A 473 -7.22 -26.51 16.64
N ILE A 474 -8.18 -26.85 17.51
CA ILE A 474 -8.98 -28.08 17.41
C ILE A 474 -9.72 -28.14 16.06
N ASN A 475 -10.37 -27.04 15.66
CA ASN A 475 -11.12 -26.98 14.40
C ASN A 475 -10.20 -27.16 13.19
N THR A 476 -9.05 -26.49 13.18
CA THR A 476 -8.05 -26.65 12.10
C THR A 476 -7.55 -28.09 12.01
N MET A 477 -7.24 -28.73 13.15
CA MET A 477 -6.81 -30.13 13.18
C MET A 477 -7.91 -31.09 12.73
N ARG A 478 -9.18 -30.88 13.13
CA ARG A 478 -10.32 -31.71 12.67
C ARG A 478 -10.51 -31.61 11.16
N ARG A 479 -10.37 -30.41 10.60
CA ARG A 479 -10.41 -30.20 9.14
C ARG A 479 -9.30 -30.99 8.46
N LYS A 480 -8.07 -30.90 8.98
CA LYS A 480 -6.93 -31.63 8.44
C LYS A 480 -7.09 -33.15 8.53
N LEU A 481 -7.62 -33.64 9.63
CA LEU A 481 -7.94 -35.05 9.82
C LEU A 481 -8.94 -35.52 8.77
N THR A 482 -9.96 -34.71 8.46
CA THR A 482 -10.93 -35.00 7.39
C THR A 482 -10.31 -34.98 5.99
N GLU A 483 -9.35 -34.08 5.72
CA GLU A 483 -8.59 -34.08 4.46
C GLU A 483 -7.75 -35.35 4.32
N MET A 484 -7.10 -35.78 5.40
CA MET A 484 -6.23 -36.97 5.43
C MET A 484 -7.02 -38.28 5.35
N ASP A 485 -8.26 -38.33 5.86
CA ASP A 485 -9.16 -39.48 5.70
C ASP A 485 -9.62 -39.68 4.24
N LYS A 486 -9.63 -38.59 3.45
CA LYS A 486 -10.07 -38.60 2.04
C LYS A 486 -8.93 -38.87 1.03
N ALA A 487 -7.68 -38.76 1.47
CA ALA A 487 -6.47 -38.89 0.65
C ALA A 487 -5.84 -40.27 0.80
#